data_AF-A0A7S0NYL2-F1
#
_entry.id   AF-A0A7S0NYL2-F1
#
_cell.length_a   1.000
_cell.length_b   1.000
_cell.length_c   1.000
_cell.angle_alpha   90.00
_cell.angle_beta   90.00
_cell.angle_gamma   90.00
#
_symmetry.space_group_name_H-M   'P 1'
#
loop_
_entity.id
_entity.type
_entity.pdbx_description
1 polymer ?
#
loop_
_entity_poly.entity_id
_entity_poly.type
_entity_poly.pdbx_seq_one_letter_code
_entity_poly.pdbx_strand_id
1 'polypeptide(L)'
;CFELMSGKEQQPMLLFPCGHTFCAECLGKHMRQQERQTCPFCRVKIISHAPNVSLQQVIDGFVERQRRLERGEPLAELVQGQEAVAAASRRDALPMAGGVVNEAVEK
;
A
#
# COMPACT_ATOMS: atom_id res chain seq x y z
N CYS A 1 -12.47 -14.33 -8.56
CA CYS A 1 -11.09 -14.74 -8.31
C CYS A 1 -10.68 -14.25 -6.93
N PHE A 2 -9.60 -14.79 -6.35
CA PHE A 2 -9.02 -14.33 -5.08
C PHE A 2 -7.66 -13.65 -5.28
N GLU A 3 -7.35 -13.33 -6.53
CA GLU A 3 -6.10 -12.72 -6.94
C GLU A 3 -6.21 -11.19 -6.89
N LEU A 4 -5.07 -10.55 -6.66
CA LEU A 4 -4.97 -9.10 -6.72
C LEU A 4 -5.37 -8.61 -8.10
N MET A 5 -6.09 -7.49 -8.18
CA MET A 5 -6.53 -6.87 -9.45
C MET A 5 -5.38 -6.14 -10.16
N SER A 6 -4.22 -6.78 -10.27
CA SER A 6 -2.99 -6.22 -10.82
C SER A 6 -2.77 -6.69 -12.26
N GLY A 7 -2.45 -5.76 -13.16
CA GLY A 7 -2.20 -6.08 -14.56
C GLY A 7 -3.44 -6.00 -15.45
N LYS A 8 -3.22 -6.16 -16.76
CA LYS A 8 -4.20 -5.80 -17.79
C LYS A 8 -5.47 -6.65 -17.78
N GLU A 9 -5.34 -7.96 -17.58
CA GLU A 9 -6.47 -8.90 -17.57
C GLU A 9 -7.28 -8.85 -16.26
N GLN A 10 -6.66 -8.34 -15.19
CA GLN A 10 -7.25 -8.27 -13.86
C GLN A 10 -7.68 -6.85 -13.48
N GLN A 11 -7.69 -5.92 -14.44
CA GLN A 11 -8.08 -4.53 -14.24
C GLN A 11 -9.44 -4.42 -13.55
N PRO A 12 -9.59 -3.59 -12.51
CA PRO A 12 -10.85 -3.38 -11.82
C PRO A 12 -11.83 -2.62 -12.72
N MET A 13 -13.04 -3.17 -12.87
CA MET A 13 -14.15 -2.64 -13.66
C MET A 13 -15.30 -2.23 -12.73
N LEU A 14 -15.68 -0.95 -12.78
CA LEU A 14 -16.80 -0.37 -12.05
C LEU A 14 -18.11 -0.54 -12.84
N LEU A 15 -19.17 -0.96 -12.17
CA LEU A 15 -20.50 -1.20 -12.76
C LEU A 15 -21.48 -0.08 -12.45
N PHE A 16 -22.20 0.42 -13.46
CA PHE A 16 -23.25 1.44 -13.28
C PHE A 16 -24.66 0.83 -13.38
N PRO A 17 -25.62 1.28 -12.54
CA PRO A 17 -25.52 2.40 -11.59
C PRO A 17 -25.04 1.99 -10.18
N CYS A 18 -24.82 0.70 -9.91
CA CYS A 18 -24.65 0.21 -8.54
C CYS A 18 -23.29 0.45 -7.88
N GLY A 19 -22.26 0.84 -8.63
CA GLY A 19 -20.92 1.17 -8.10
C GLY A 19 -20.07 -0.02 -7.66
N HIS A 20 -20.51 -1.27 -7.83
CA HIS A 20 -19.69 -2.42 -7.47
C HIS A 20 -18.56 -2.63 -8.48
N THR A 21 -17.39 -3.05 -7.99
CA THR A 21 -16.19 -3.26 -8.80
C THR A 21 -15.77 -4.73 -8.82
N PHE A 22 -15.40 -5.24 -9.99
CA PHE A 22 -14.89 -6.61 -10.20
C PHE A 22 -13.74 -6.60 -11.20
N CYS A 23 -12.85 -7.59 -11.21
CA CYS A 23 -11.84 -7.66 -12.26
C CYS A 23 -12.49 -7.93 -13.63
N ALA A 24 -11.86 -7.43 -14.71
CA ALA A 24 -12.35 -7.56 -16.07
C ALA A 24 -12.63 -9.01 -16.47
N GLU A 25 -11.73 -9.93 -16.12
CA GLU A 25 -11.91 -11.36 -16.40
C GLU A 25 -13.16 -11.95 -15.71
N CYS A 26 -13.34 -11.71 -14.42
CA CYS A 26 -14.49 -12.23 -13.66
C CYS A 26 -15.81 -11.63 -14.17
N LEU A 27 -15.81 -10.33 -14.47
CA LEU A 27 -16.97 -9.67 -15.05
C LEU A 27 -17.32 -10.28 -16.41
N GLY A 28 -16.32 -10.48 -17.27
CA GLY A 28 -16.51 -11.10 -18.58
C GLY A 28 -17.05 -12.53 -18.50
N LYS A 29 -16.54 -13.34 -17.56
CA LYS A 29 -17.07 -14.70 -17.31
C LYS A 29 -18.53 -14.67 -16.87
N HIS A 30 -18.90 -13.78 -15.95
CA HIS A 30 -20.28 -13.63 -15.48
C HIS A 30 -21.24 -13.22 -16.60
N MET A 31 -20.86 -12.24 -17.42
CA MET A 31 -21.70 -11.77 -18.54
C MET A 31 -21.91 -12.86 -19.60
N ARG A 32 -20.90 -13.70 -19.85
CA ARG A 32 -21.01 -14.81 -20.82
C ARG A 32 -21.84 -15.98 -20.30
N GLN A 33 -21.71 -16.33 -19.03
CA GLN A 33 -22.31 -17.55 -18.48
C GLN A 33 -23.81 -17.44 -18.19
N GLN A 34 -24.32 -16.25 -17.86
CA GLN A 34 -25.70 -16.13 -17.38
C GLN A 34 -26.64 -15.37 -18.31
N GLU A 35 -26.18 -14.84 -19.46
CA GLU A 35 -26.93 -13.86 -20.28
C GLU A 35 -27.51 -12.68 -19.46
N ARG A 36 -27.02 -12.51 -18.23
CA ARG A 36 -27.55 -11.60 -17.23
C ARG A 36 -26.65 -10.38 -17.14
N GLN A 37 -27.13 -9.29 -17.70
CA GLN A 37 -26.57 -7.95 -17.47
C GLN A 37 -26.98 -7.44 -16.09
N THR A 38 -26.64 -8.17 -15.03
CA THR A 38 -26.93 -7.80 -13.63
C THR A 38 -25.68 -7.94 -12.78
N CYS A 39 -25.52 -7.03 -11.81
CA CYS A 39 -24.41 -7.05 -10.87
C CYS A 39 -24.34 -8.40 -10.13
N PRO A 40 -23.19 -9.10 -10.09
CA PRO A 40 -23.03 -10.35 -9.35
C PRO A 40 -23.34 -10.24 -7.85
N PHE A 41 -23.14 -9.05 -7.27
CA PHE A 41 -23.32 -8.80 -5.84
C PHE A 41 -24.75 -8.37 -5.51
N CYS A 42 -25.20 -7.23 -6.04
CA CYS A 42 -26.50 -6.64 -5.66
C CYS A 42 -27.63 -6.94 -6.66
N ARG A 43 -27.36 -7.66 -7.76
CA ARG A 43 -28.33 -8.04 -8.80
C ARG A 43 -29.01 -6.90 -9.56
N VAL A 44 -28.62 -5.64 -9.31
CA VAL A 44 -29.07 -4.48 -10.09
C VAL A 44 -28.65 -4.64 -11.56
N LYS A 45 -29.53 -4.27 -12.50
CA LYS A 45 -29.24 -4.28 -13.94
C LYS A 45 -28.06 -3.36 -14.24
N ILE A 46 -27.08 -3.89 -14.98
CA ILE A 46 -25.92 -3.16 -15.44
C ILE A 46 -26.33 -2.41 -16.70
N ILE A 47 -26.14 -1.10 -16.68
CA ILE A 47 -26.39 -0.22 -17.82
C ILE A 47 -25.09 -0.03 -18.61
N SER A 48 -23.98 0.11 -17.90
CA SER A 48 -22.64 0.26 -18.46
C SER A 48 -21.59 -0.16 -17.44
N HIS A 49 -20.34 -0.29 -17.90
CA HIS A 49 -19.18 -0.53 -17.05
C HIS A 49 -17.96 0.21 -17.59
N ALA A 50 -17.04 0.60 -16.72
CA ALA A 50 -15.81 1.29 -17.09
C ALA A 50 -14.65 0.89 -16.16
N PRO A 51 -13.39 1.04 -16.57
CA PRO A 51 -12.25 0.85 -15.67
C PRO A 51 -12.34 1.75 -14.44
N ASN A 52 -12.11 1.19 -13.26
CA ASN A 52 -11.99 1.94 -12.02
C ASN A 52 -10.55 2.44 -11.86
N VAL A 53 -10.23 3.54 -12.54
CA VAL A 53 -8.85 4.09 -12.60
C VAL A 53 -8.32 4.44 -11.22
N SER A 54 -9.16 4.97 -10.32
CA SER A 54 -8.76 5.29 -8.95
C SER A 54 -8.33 4.05 -8.17
N LEU A 55 -9.09 2.96 -8.26
CA LEU A 55 -8.70 1.71 -7.60
C LEU A 55 -7.46 1.10 -8.26
N GLN A 56 -7.33 1.17 -9.58
CA GLN A 56 -6.15 0.70 -10.30
C GLN A 56 -4.88 1.40 -9.79
N GLN A 57 -4.90 2.73 -9.65
CA GLN A 57 -3.77 3.49 -9.14
C GLN A 57 -3.35 3.09 -7.72
N VAL A 58 -4.32 2.81 -6.85
CA VAL A 58 -4.05 2.31 -5.49
C VAL A 58 -3.40 0.93 -5.52
N ILE A 59 -3.90 0.03 -6.37
CA ILE A 59 -3.32 -1.31 -6.54
C ILE A 59 -1.90 -1.22 -7.09
N ASP A 60 -1.68 -0.38 -8.11
CA ASP A 60 -0.36 -0.21 -8.73
C ASP A 60 0.66 0.34 -7.73
N GLY A 61 0.24 1.35 -6.93
CA GLY A 61 1.06 1.89 -5.85
C GLY A 61 1.38 0.85 -4.77
N PHE A 62 0.42 -0.01 -4.42
CA PHE A 62 0.64 -1.12 -3.50
C PHE A 62 1.65 -2.13 -4.06
N VAL A 63 1.49 -2.55 -5.32
CA VAL A 63 2.39 -3.49 -5.99
C VAL A 63 3.81 -2.94 -6.04
N GLU A 64 3.99 -1.67 -6.40
CA GLU A 64 5.32 -1.06 -6.42
C GLU A 64 5.93 -1.04 -5.02
N ARG A 65 5.16 -0.64 -4.00
CA ARG A 65 5.64 -0.62 -2.62
C ARG A 65 6.04 -2.01 -2.12
N GLN A 66 5.28 -3.05 -2.43
CA GLN A 66 5.64 -4.43 -2.08
C GLN A 66 6.97 -4.83 -2.72
N ARG A 67 7.14 -4.56 -4.02
CA ARG A 67 8.40 -4.85 -4.73
C ARG A 67 9.59 -4.10 -4.16
N ARG A 68 9.41 -2.85 -3.71
CA ARG A 68 10.45 -2.08 -3.04
C ARG A 68 10.90 -2.73 -1.73
N LEU A 69 9.95 -3.21 -0.93
CA LEU A 69 10.24 -3.91 0.32
C LEU A 69 10.98 -5.24 0.07
N GLU A 70 10.58 -5.99 -0.95
CA GLU A 70 11.29 -7.22 -1.37
C GLU A 70 12.74 -6.95 -1.79
N ARG A 71 13.02 -5.77 -2.37
CA ARG A 71 14.37 -5.31 -2.71
C ARG A 71 15.14 -4.70 -1.53
N GLY A 72 14.52 -4.56 -0.35
CA GLY A 72 15.14 -3.90 0.81
C GLY A 72 15.27 -2.38 0.65
N GLU A 73 14.50 -1.76 -0.24
CA GLU A 73 14.52 -0.31 -0.41
C GLU A 73 13.75 0.41 0.72
N PRO A 74 14.28 1.52 1.25
CA PRO A 74 13.61 2.27 2.31
C PRO A 74 12.36 2.97 1.78
N LEU A 75 11.20 2.72 2.41
CA LEU A 75 9.97 3.45 2.12
C LEU A 75 10.00 4.79 2.86
N ALA A 76 10.18 5.90 2.13
CA ALA A 76 10.34 7.25 2.69
C ALA A 76 9.27 7.62 3.75
N GLU A 77 8.02 7.21 3.55
CA GLU A 77 6.91 7.40 4.50
C GLU A 77 7.13 6.71 5.86
N LEU A 78 7.86 5.59 5.90
CA LEU A 78 8.23 4.87 7.13
C LEU A 78 9.53 5.40 7.75
N VAL A 79 10.45 5.92 6.92
CA VAL A 79 11.74 6.47 7.38
C VAL A 79 11.56 7.73 8.21
N GLN A 80 10.54 8.55 7.90
CA GLN A 80 10.21 9.75 8.68
C GLN A 80 9.91 9.45 10.16
N GLY A 81 9.42 8.25 10.47
CA GLY A 81 9.30 7.79 11.85
C GLY A 81 10.61 7.29 12.45
N GLN A 82 11.47 6.64 11.65
CA GLN A 82 12.71 6.01 12.11
C GLN A 82 13.81 7.01 12.49
N GLU A 83 13.91 8.16 11.84
CA GLU A 83 14.85 9.21 12.25
C GLU A 83 14.54 9.72 13.67
N ALA A 84 13.24 9.85 14.01
CA ALA A 84 12.81 10.19 15.36
C ALA A 84 13.14 9.08 16.37
N VAL A 85 12.99 7.80 16.00
CA VAL A 85 13.31 6.66 16.90
C VAL A 85 14.83 6.48 17.08
N ALA A 86 15.62 6.63 16.02
CA ALA A 86 17.09 6.52 16.06
C ALA A 86 17.73 7.68 16.85
N ALA A 87 17.17 8.89 16.74
CA ALA A 87 17.58 10.03 17.57
C ALA A 87 17.24 9.83 19.06
N ALA A 88 16.14 9.13 19.38
CA ALA A 88 15.77 8.80 20.76
C ALA A 88 16.66 7.72 21.38
N SER A 89 17.08 6.71 20.62
CA SER A 89 17.92 5.60 21.12
C SER A 89 19.37 5.98 21.45
N ARG A 90 19.86 7.14 21.01
CA ARG A 90 21.24 7.61 21.29
C ARG A 90 21.41 8.26 22.67
N ARG A 91 20.33 8.48 23.42
CA ARG A 91 20.38 9.13 24.75
C ARG A 91 20.71 8.18 25.91
N ASP A 92 20.70 6.87 25.69
CA ASP A 92 20.92 5.88 26.77
C ASP A 92 22.36 5.32 26.83
N ALA A 93 23.30 5.81 26.00
CA ALA A 93 24.71 5.42 26.06
C ALA A 93 25.56 6.50 26.75
N LEU A 94 25.48 6.55 28.08
CA LEU A 94 26.39 7.36 28.91
C LEU A 94 27.78 6.68 28.95
N PRO A 95 28.89 7.33 28.56
CA PRO A 95 30.22 6.73 28.71
C PRO A 95 30.67 6.83 30.17
N MET A 96 30.94 5.68 30.79
CA MET A 96 31.61 5.57 32.09
C MET A 96 33.13 5.53 31.91
N ALA A 97 33.82 6.62 32.25
CA ALA A 97 35.24 6.70 32.66
C ALA A 97 35.59 8.20 32.88
N GLY A 98 36.26 8.70 33.93
CA GLY A 98 37.10 8.10 34.97
C GLY A 98 38.47 8.80 35.02
N GLY A 99 38.63 9.85 35.85
CA GLY A 99 39.90 10.49 36.31
C GLY A 99 40.79 11.20 35.26
N VAL A 100 41.68 12.16 35.54
CA VAL A 100 42.33 12.70 36.75
C VAL A 100 42.89 14.13 36.48
N VAL A 101 42.91 14.95 37.56
CA VAL A 101 43.78 16.09 37.96
C VAL A 101 44.32 17.12 36.96
N ASN A 102 44.09 18.41 37.24
CA ASN A 102 45.09 19.34 37.79
C ASN A 102 44.52 20.77 37.88
N GLU A 103 44.34 21.29 39.09
CA GLU A 103 44.16 22.74 39.32
C GLU A 103 45.36 23.26 40.08
N ALA A 104 46.10 24.13 39.40
CA ALA A 104 47.20 24.90 39.93
C ALA A 104 46.65 26.10 40.73
N VAL A 105 47.19 26.28 41.94
CA VAL A 105 47.64 27.55 42.55
C VAL A 105 46.74 28.79 42.35
N GLU A 106 46.18 29.35 43.43
CA GLU A 106 46.76 30.53 44.11
C GLU A 106 45.94 31.01 45.32
N LYS A 107 46.69 31.35 46.39
CA LYS A 107 46.36 32.09 47.63
C LYS A 107 45.93 31.32 48.87
#